data_AF-A0A4R5QAZ3-F1
#
_entry.id   AF-A0A4R5QAZ3-F1
#
_cell.length_a   1.000
_cell.length_b   1.000
_cell.length_c   1.000
_cell.angle_alpha   90.00
_cell.angle_beta   90.00
_cell.angle_gamma   90.00
#
_symmetry.space_group_name_H-M   'P 1'
#
loop_
_entity.id
_entity.type
_entity.pdbx_description
1 polymer ?
#
loop_
_entity_poly.entity_id
_entity_poly.type
_entity_poly.pdbx_seq_one_letter_code
_entity_poly.pdbx_strand_id
1 'polypeptide(L)'
;RRSLADGECACFTTWCPAGATIETLATVEGQRWASEGAFETAKNELGLDHNETRSWHGWHRHVSLVMLAFAMLASIQHKANAPPQIL
;
A
#
# COMPACT_ATOMS: atom_id res chain seq x y z
N ARG A 1 -0.60 7.50 14.37
CA ARG A 1 -0.47 6.57 15.53
C ARG A 1 -0.79 7.36 16.79
N ARG A 2 -1.84 7.04 17.57
CA ARG A 2 -2.01 7.63 18.92
C ARG A 2 -1.10 6.87 19.88
N SER A 3 -0.23 7.57 20.61
CA SER A 3 0.25 7.08 21.90
C SER A 3 -0.91 7.24 22.86
N LEU A 4 -1.42 6.14 23.43
CA LEU A 4 -2.45 6.18 24.47
C LEU A 4 -1.87 6.67 25.82
N ALA A 5 -0.54 6.82 25.92
CA ALA A 5 0.14 7.20 27.15
C ALA A 5 0.26 8.72 27.34
N ASP A 6 0.36 9.49 26.25
CA ASP A 6 0.84 10.89 26.33
C ASP A 6 -0.22 11.94 25.96
N GLY A 7 -1.42 11.51 25.55
CA GLY A 7 -2.50 12.43 25.16
C GLY A 7 -2.28 13.19 23.85
N GLU A 8 -1.18 12.92 23.13
CA GLU A 8 -0.89 13.57 21.85
C GLU A 8 -1.82 13.05 20.73
N CYS A 9 -2.57 13.97 20.12
CA CYS A 9 -3.38 13.70 18.95
C CYS A 9 -2.50 13.70 17.69
N ALA A 10 -2.43 12.57 17.00
CA ALA A 10 -1.83 12.53 15.67
C ALA A 10 -2.82 13.10 14.64
N CYS A 11 -2.43 14.18 13.96
CA CYS A 11 -3.18 14.74 12.84
C CYS A 11 -2.55 14.35 11.49
N PHE A 12 -3.36 14.32 10.44
CA PHE A 12 -2.92 14.12 9.06
C PHE A 12 -3.61 15.17 8.17
N THR A 13 -3.00 15.49 7.03
CA THR A 13 -3.58 16.41 6.04
C THR A 13 -3.81 15.65 4.76
N THR A 14 -5.00 15.82 4.17
CA THR A 14 -5.38 15.15 2.93
C THR A 14 -6.16 16.11 2.05
N TRP A 15 -5.95 16.02 0.74
CA TRP A 15 -6.68 16.82 -0.22
C TRP A 15 -8.01 16.13 -0.52
N CYS A 16 -9.13 16.75 -0.14
CA CYS A 16 -10.47 16.16 -0.32
C CYS A 16 -11.49 17.21 -0.83
N PRO A 17 -12.54 16.76 -1.56
CA PRO A 17 -13.65 17.63 -1.93
C PRO A 17 -14.39 18.18 -0.71
N ALA A 18 -14.99 19.36 -0.85
CA ALA A 18 -15.87 19.90 0.19
C ALA A 18 -17.03 18.94 0.47
N GLY A 19 -17.19 18.51 1.72
CA GLY A 19 -18.21 17.55 2.16
C GLY A 19 -17.73 16.11 2.32
N ALA A 20 -16.44 15.81 2.16
CA ALA A 20 -15.90 14.50 2.50
C ALA A 20 -16.10 14.18 4.00
N THR A 21 -16.64 13.00 4.29
CA THR A 21 -16.89 12.57 5.67
C THR A 21 -15.59 12.16 6.36
N ILE A 22 -15.50 12.35 7.68
CA ILE A 22 -14.33 11.92 8.48
C ILE A 22 -14.06 10.42 8.30
N GLU A 23 -15.11 9.59 8.18
CA GLU A 23 -14.98 8.16 7.90
C GLU A 23 -14.28 7.88 6.57
N THR A 24 -14.61 8.65 5.52
CA THR A 24 -13.96 8.54 4.21
C THR A 24 -12.48 8.91 4.33
N LEU A 25 -12.18 10.01 5.02
CA LEU A 25 -10.80 10.46 5.22
C LEU A 25 -9.98 9.45 6.04
N ALA A 26 -10.57 8.89 7.11
CA ALA A 26 -9.96 7.84 7.93
C ALA A 26 -9.73 6.55 7.13
N THR A 27 -10.66 6.18 6.24
CA THR A 27 -10.51 5.02 5.36
C THR A 27 -9.36 5.23 4.38
N VAL A 28 -9.28 6.41 3.75
CA VAL A 28 -8.21 6.75 2.80
C VAL A 28 -6.84 6.73 3.47
N GLU A 29 -6.69 7.32 4.67
CA GLU A 29 -5.44 7.23 5.43
C GLU A 29 -5.13 5.81 5.89
N GLY A 30 -6.14 5.01 6.23
CA GLY A 30 -5.97 3.60 6.55
C GLY A 30 -5.37 2.80 5.39
N GLN A 31 -5.76 3.11 4.15
CA GLN A 31 -5.21 2.48 2.94
C GLN A 31 -3.74 2.84 2.69
N ARG A 32 -3.29 4.02 3.13
CA ARG A 32 -1.88 4.44 3.00
C ARG A 32 -0.94 3.46 3.70
N TRP A 33 -1.29 3.05 4.92
CA TRP A 33 -0.46 2.14 5.70
C TRP A 33 -0.42 0.73 5.11
N ALA A 34 -1.56 0.24 4.61
CA ALA A 34 -1.61 -1.03 3.89
C ALA A 34 -0.71 -1.01 2.65
N SER A 35 -0.69 0.11 1.91
CA SER A 35 0.17 0.28 0.75
C SER A 35 1.66 0.26 1.14
N GLU A 36 2.04 0.96 2.20
CA GLU A 36 3.42 1.03 2.70
C GLU A 36 3.94 -0.34 3.15
N GLY A 37 3.16 -1.09 3.93
CA GLY A 37 3.52 -2.45 4.32
C GLY A 37 3.68 -3.38 3.11
N ALA A 38 2.81 -3.23 2.13
CA ALA A 38 2.86 -4.02 0.91
C ALA A 38 4.09 -3.67 0.03
N PHE A 39 4.52 -2.40 -0.01
CA PHE A 39 5.79 -2.00 -0.63
C PHE A 39 7.01 -2.55 0.11
N GLU A 40 6.98 -2.62 1.44
CA GLU A 40 8.05 -3.28 2.22
C GLU A 40 8.10 -4.79 1.94
N THR A 41 6.96 -5.46 1.78
CA THR A 41 6.91 -6.84 1.28
C THR A 41 7.49 -6.95 -0.13
N ALA A 42 7.18 -6.02 -1.03
CA ALA A 42 7.77 -6.03 -2.38
C ALA A 42 9.29 -5.84 -2.36
N LYS A 43 9.83 -5.09 -1.39
CA LYS A 43 11.28 -4.98 -1.20
C LYS A 43 11.89 -6.28 -0.69
N ASN A 44 11.40 -6.76 0.45
CA ASN A 44 12.02 -7.85 1.20
C ASN A 44 11.73 -9.24 0.60
N GLU A 45 10.52 -9.48 0.09
CA GLU A 45 10.09 -10.80 -0.38
C GLU A 45 10.11 -10.93 -1.90
N LEU A 46 9.82 -9.85 -2.64
CA LEU A 46 9.87 -9.86 -4.11
C LEU A 46 11.23 -9.42 -4.67
N GLY A 47 12.19 -9.09 -3.80
CA GLY A 47 13.59 -8.85 -4.17
C GLY A 47 13.84 -7.52 -4.87
N LEU A 48 13.05 -6.48 -4.61
CA LEU A 48 13.32 -5.13 -5.16
C LEU A 48 14.71 -4.61 -4.73
N ASP A 49 15.14 -4.96 -3.52
CA ASP A 49 16.46 -4.61 -2.98
C ASP A 49 17.58 -5.59 -3.39
N HIS A 50 17.21 -6.82 -3.75
CA HIS A 50 18.08 -7.87 -4.27
C HIS A 50 18.24 -7.79 -5.80
N ASN A 51 18.71 -6.65 -6.30
CA ASN A 51 19.14 -6.54 -7.70
C ASN A 51 20.65 -6.30 -7.80
N GLU A 52 21.34 -7.16 -8.55
CA GLU A 52 22.76 -7.00 -8.88
C GLU A 52 22.96 -6.44 -10.30
N THR A 53 21.87 -6.00 -10.95
CA THR A 53 21.90 -5.57 -12.36
C THR A 53 22.66 -4.27 -12.55
N ARG A 54 23.81 -4.34 -13.24
CA ARG A 54 24.66 -3.18 -13.59
C ARG A 54 24.25 -2.46 -14.88
N SER A 55 23.05 -2.70 -15.39
CA SER A 55 22.54 -2.02 -16.59
C SER A 55 21.13 -1.47 -16.36
N TRP A 56 20.88 -0.30 -16.93
CA TRP A 56 19.57 0.37 -16.87
C TRP A 56 18.42 -0.54 -17.33
N HIS A 57 18.62 -1.26 -18.44
CA HIS A 57 17.62 -2.17 -18.99
C HIS A 57 17.31 -3.34 -18.05
N GLY A 58 18.33 -3.93 -17.42
CA GLY A 58 18.16 -4.99 -16.43
C GLY A 58 17.38 -4.52 -15.21
N TRP A 59 17.75 -3.36 -14.67
CA TRP A 59 17.06 -2.75 -13.54
C TRP A 59 15.61 -2.41 -13.86
N HIS A 60 15.33 -1.77 -15.01
CA HIS A 60 13.96 -1.40 -15.41
C HIS A 60 13.04 -2.62 -15.57
N ARG A 61 13.56 -3.70 -16.18
CA ARG A 61 12.81 -4.97 -16.30
C ARG A 61 12.54 -5.59 -14.94
N HIS A 62 13.53 -5.60 -14.05
CA HIS A 62 13.40 -6.13 -12.69
C HIS A 62 12.32 -5.40 -11.91
N VAL A 63 12.42 -4.06 -11.84
CA VAL A 63 11.42 -3.22 -11.16
C VAL A 63 10.02 -3.43 -11.73
N SER A 64 9.90 -3.50 -13.07
CA SER A 64 8.60 -3.72 -13.72
C SER A 64 7.97 -5.07 -13.33
N LEU A 65 8.78 -6.14 -13.27
CA LEU A 65 8.31 -7.48 -12.88
C LEU A 65 7.92 -7.54 -11.40
N VAL A 66 8.70 -6.90 -10.52
CA VAL A 66 8.38 -6.81 -9.09
C VAL A 66 7.07 -6.03 -8.88
N MET A 67 6.90 -4.89 -9.55
CA MET A 67 5.66 -4.11 -9.47
C MET A 67 4.44 -4.86 -10.05
N LEU A 68 4.64 -5.66 -11.10
CA LEU A 68 3.58 -6.51 -11.66
C LEU A 68 3.17 -7.62 -10.67
N ALA A 69 4.14 -8.33 -10.10
CA ALA A 69 3.87 -9.37 -9.10
C ALA A 69 3.16 -8.79 -7.87
N PHE A 70 3.58 -7.61 -7.43
CA PHE A 70 2.94 -6.85 -6.38
C PHE A 70 1.46 -6.55 -6.69
N ALA A 71 1.17 -5.98 -7.86
CA ALA A 71 -0.19 -5.66 -8.28
C ALA A 71 -1.08 -6.91 -8.40
N MET A 72 -0.54 -8.02 -8.90
CA MET A 72 -1.23 -9.32 -8.95
C MET A 72 -1.63 -9.79 -7.55
N LEU A 73 -0.69 -9.80 -6.60
CA LEU A 73 -0.95 -10.22 -5.22
C LEU A 73 -2.01 -9.34 -4.55
N ALA A 74 -1.89 -8.01 -4.70
CA ALA A 74 -2.87 -7.06 -4.19
C ALA A 74 -4.28 -7.31 -4.78
N SER A 75 -4.38 -7.59 -6.07
CA SER A 75 -5.65 -7.92 -6.72
C SER A 75 -6.24 -9.25 -6.23
N ILE A 76 -5.41 -10.27 -6.04
CA ILE A 76 -5.85 -11.57 -5.52
C ILE A 76 -6.37 -11.42 -4.10
N GLN A 77 -5.64 -10.71 -3.25
CA GLN A 77 -6.04 -10.47 -1.86
C GLN A 77 -7.32 -9.64 -1.78
N HIS A 78 -7.47 -8.62 -2.63
CA HIS A 78 -8.71 -7.84 -2.71
C HIS A 78 -9.91 -8.72 -3.09
N LYS A 79 -9.75 -9.62 -4.08
CA LYS A 79 -10.80 -10.57 -4.47
C LYS A 79 -11.12 -11.57 -3.36
N ALA A 80 -10.11 -12.08 -2.65
CA ALA A 80 -10.29 -13.02 -1.55
C ALA A 80 -10.99 -12.39 -0.34
N ASN A 81 -10.78 -11.10 -0.11
CA ASN A 81 -11.39 -10.34 0.98
C ASN A 81 -12.71 -9.65 0.61
N ALA A 82 -13.15 -9.77 -0.65
CA ALA A 82 -14.43 -9.22 -1.07
C ALA A 82 -15.58 -10.01 -0.39
N PRO A 83 -16.57 -9.34 0.21
CA PRO A 83 -17.72 -10.03 0.80
C PRO A 83 -18.42 -10.86 -0.29
N PRO A 84 -18.93 -12.06 0.05
CA PRO A 84 -19.64 -12.89 -0.90
C PRO A 84 -20.81 -12.10 -1.50
N GLN A 85 -20.95 -12.13 -2.83
CA GLN A 85 -22.12 -11.56 -3.49
C GLN A 85 -23.33 -12.41 -3.11
N ILE A 86 -24.09 -11.95 -2.11
CA ILE A 86 -25.38 -12.54 -1.76
C ILE A 86 -26.35 -12.11 -2.88
N LEU A 87 -26.74 -13.06 -3.73
CA LEU A 87 -27.90 -12.98 -4.61
C LEU A 87 -29.18 -13.16 -3.80
#